data_AF-A0A168HUT1-F1
#
_entry.id   AF-A0A168HUT1-F1
#
_cell.length_a   1.000
_cell.length_b   1.000
_cell.length_c   1.000
_cell.angle_alpha   90.00
_cell.angle_beta   90.00
_cell.angle_gamma   90.00
#
_symmetry.space_group_name_H-M   'P 1'
#
loop_
_entity.id
_entity.type
_entity.pdbx_description
1 polymer ?
#
loop_
_entity_poly.entity_id
_entity_poly.type
_entity_poly.pdbx_seq_one_letter_code
_entity_poly.pdbx_strand_id
1 'polypeptide(L)'
;MPGGKIDVYLDFGNKPPWTLAAKAAYLSFDSARALRRVGLSNVQSPDDLMSAAMTVQPLRAIHYVKAHYPEPVFLAAFHALLVEFWTPPNRKIADADVLREVLGEMTETVGGSGRLFSPAEVDKIMDGRAAFKDSVKKETDEALAKGAFGAPWIWATNAKGESEPFFGSDRFNHVYAFLDIPFQDITVLTPNKL
;
A
#
# COMPACT_ATOMS: atom_id res chain seq x y z
N MET A 1 -6.18 -34.40 11.90
CA MET A 1 -5.83 -33.17 12.64
C MET A 1 -6.38 -32.01 11.84
N PRO A 2 -7.35 -31.23 12.35
CA PRO A 2 -7.86 -30.09 11.59
C PRO A 2 -6.84 -28.95 11.63
N GLY A 3 -6.66 -28.33 10.45
CA GLY A 3 -5.54 -27.49 10.05
C GLY A 3 -5.28 -26.26 10.93
N GLY A 4 -3.99 -26.01 11.16
CA GLY A 4 -3.52 -24.71 11.65
C GLY A 4 -3.75 -23.65 10.56
N LYS A 5 -4.80 -22.84 10.74
CA LYS A 5 -4.90 -21.54 10.07
C LYS A 5 -3.75 -20.68 10.58
N ILE A 6 -2.95 -20.16 9.67
CA ILE A 6 -2.02 -19.08 9.99
C ILE A 6 -2.87 -17.81 10.09
N ASP A 7 -3.34 -17.51 11.29
CA ASP A 7 -3.98 -16.24 11.62
C ASP A 7 -2.88 -15.19 11.81
N VAL A 8 -2.34 -14.65 10.71
CA VAL A 8 -1.80 -13.29 10.75
C VAL A 8 -2.97 -12.36 10.42
N TYR A 9 -3.99 -12.39 11.29
CA TYR A 9 -4.84 -11.22 11.45
C TYR A 9 -4.08 -10.29 12.38
N LEU A 10 -3.63 -9.17 11.82
CA LEU A 10 -3.13 -8.08 12.63
C LEU A 10 -4.33 -7.45 13.34
N ASP A 11 -4.69 -8.01 14.50
CA ASP A 11 -5.69 -7.43 15.38
C ASP A 11 -5.05 -6.24 16.13
N PHE A 12 -5.16 -5.06 15.52
CA PHE A 12 -4.73 -3.81 16.11
C PHE A 12 -5.75 -3.25 17.13
N GLY A 13 -6.75 -4.03 17.54
CA GLY A 13 -7.87 -3.60 18.39
C GLY A 13 -8.82 -2.60 17.72
N ASN A 14 -8.57 -2.28 16.44
CA ASN A 14 -9.37 -1.35 15.65
C ASN A 14 -10.30 -2.13 14.68
N LYS A 15 -11.48 -1.59 14.41
CA LYS A 15 -12.44 -2.17 13.47
C LYS A 15 -12.37 -1.44 12.13
N PRO A 16 -12.43 -2.15 11.00
CA PRO A 16 -12.46 -1.49 9.70
C PRO A 16 -13.60 -0.47 9.61
N PRO A 17 -13.39 0.69 8.96
CA PRO A 17 -14.36 1.78 9.01
C PRO A 17 -15.73 1.39 8.42
N TRP A 18 -15.76 0.47 7.44
CA TRP A 18 -17.00 0.01 6.81
C TRP A 18 -17.87 -0.87 7.71
N THR A 19 -17.39 -1.35 8.87
CA THR A 19 -18.23 -2.13 9.80
C THR A 19 -19.29 -1.26 10.50
N LEU A 20 -19.15 0.07 10.43
CA LEU A 20 -20.16 1.03 10.91
C LEU A 20 -20.92 1.61 9.70
N ALA A 21 -22.23 1.40 9.62
CA ALA A 21 -23.05 1.77 8.47
C ALA A 21 -22.91 3.26 8.06
N ALA A 22 -22.88 4.18 9.04
CA ALA A 22 -22.69 5.61 8.77
C ALA A 22 -21.34 5.92 8.10
N LYS A 23 -20.26 5.25 8.54
CA LYS A 23 -18.93 5.39 7.93
C LYS A 23 -18.88 4.74 6.54
N ALA A 24 -19.52 3.58 6.36
CA ALA A 24 -19.62 2.93 5.06
C ALA A 24 -20.32 3.83 4.02
N ALA A 25 -21.43 4.46 4.39
CA ALA A 25 -22.13 5.41 3.53
C ALA A 25 -21.26 6.61 3.18
N TYR A 26 -20.56 7.19 4.18
CA TYR A 26 -19.63 8.31 3.97
C TYR A 26 -18.47 7.95 3.02
N LEU A 27 -17.88 6.76 3.17
CA LEU A 27 -16.73 6.33 2.38
C LEU A 27 -17.02 6.32 0.87
N SER A 28 -18.27 6.07 0.45
CA SER A 28 -18.64 6.14 -0.98
C SER A 28 -18.38 7.53 -1.58
N PHE A 29 -18.72 8.59 -0.84
CA PHE A 29 -18.49 9.98 -1.24
C PHE A 29 -17.01 10.36 -1.11
N ASP A 30 -16.39 9.96 -0.01
CA ASP A 30 -15.03 10.34 0.31
C ASP A 30 -14.00 9.69 -0.62
N SER A 31 -14.18 8.41 -0.95
CA SER A 31 -13.35 7.71 -1.94
C SER A 31 -13.37 8.44 -3.28
N ALA A 32 -14.55 8.84 -3.76
CA ALA A 32 -14.69 9.58 -5.00
C ALA A 32 -14.00 10.96 -4.95
N ARG A 33 -14.04 11.65 -3.79
CA ARG A 33 -13.32 12.92 -3.59
C ARG A 33 -11.82 12.71 -3.55
N ALA A 34 -11.35 11.70 -2.82
CA ALA A 34 -9.95 11.35 -2.69
C ALA A 34 -9.32 11.05 -4.05
N LEU A 35 -10.02 10.27 -4.90
CA LEU A 35 -9.57 9.97 -6.26
C LEU A 35 -9.48 11.22 -7.14
N ARG A 36 -10.53 12.05 -7.15
CA ARG A 36 -10.53 13.33 -7.90
C ARG A 36 -9.38 14.24 -7.49
N ARG A 37 -9.07 14.31 -6.18
CA ARG A 37 -7.98 15.14 -5.65
C ARG A 37 -6.62 14.79 -6.25
N VAL A 38 -6.39 13.53 -6.61
CA VAL A 38 -5.13 13.04 -7.17
C VAL A 38 -5.22 12.70 -8.66
N GLY A 39 -6.31 13.09 -9.34
CA GLY A 39 -6.51 12.84 -10.77
C GLY A 39 -6.70 11.37 -11.14
N LEU A 40 -7.07 10.50 -10.20
CA LEU A 40 -7.35 9.09 -10.45
C LEU A 40 -8.84 8.87 -10.69
N SER A 41 -9.17 7.89 -11.54
CA SER A 41 -10.57 7.55 -11.89
C SER A 41 -10.85 6.05 -11.97
N ASN A 42 -9.81 5.21 -12.03
CA ASN A 42 -9.90 3.76 -12.24
C ASN A 42 -9.56 2.92 -10.99
N VAL A 43 -9.47 3.55 -9.81
CA VAL A 43 -9.19 2.86 -8.56
C VAL A 43 -10.50 2.41 -7.91
N GLN A 44 -10.57 1.14 -7.56
CA GLN A 44 -11.72 0.49 -6.94
C GLN A 44 -11.25 -0.63 -6.00
N SER A 45 -11.96 -0.82 -4.89
CA SER A 45 -11.78 -2.02 -4.07
C SER A 45 -12.19 -3.29 -4.84
N PRO A 46 -11.53 -4.44 -4.60
CA PRO A 46 -12.04 -5.73 -5.02
C PRO A 46 -13.45 -5.98 -4.46
N ASP A 47 -14.30 -6.72 -5.20
CA ASP A 47 -15.67 -7.07 -4.79
C ASP A 47 -15.69 -7.82 -3.44
N ASP A 48 -14.76 -8.77 -3.26
CA ASP A 48 -14.49 -9.45 -2.00
C ASP A 48 -13.18 -8.94 -1.38
N LEU A 49 -13.23 -7.73 -0.83
CA LEU A 49 -12.09 -7.11 -0.15
C LEU A 49 -11.57 -7.97 1.01
N MET A 50 -12.44 -8.69 1.73
CA MET A 50 -12.02 -9.48 2.90
C MET A 50 -11.12 -10.65 2.48
N SER A 51 -11.47 -11.36 1.40
CA SER A 51 -10.62 -12.43 0.87
C SER A 51 -9.37 -11.88 0.18
N ALA A 52 -9.50 -10.79 -0.58
CA ALA A 52 -8.39 -10.18 -1.29
C ALA A 52 -7.33 -9.60 -0.33
N ALA A 53 -7.74 -9.00 0.79
CA ALA A 53 -6.86 -8.31 1.73
C ALA A 53 -5.91 -9.22 2.53
N MET A 54 -5.95 -10.54 2.33
CA MET A 54 -5.02 -11.52 2.92
C MET A 54 -3.61 -11.45 2.27
N THR A 55 -3.00 -10.28 2.31
CA THR A 55 -1.82 -9.85 1.53
C THR A 55 -0.47 -10.32 2.09
N VAL A 56 -0.44 -11.33 2.96
CA VAL A 56 0.81 -11.81 3.59
C VAL A 56 1.85 -12.27 2.56
N GLN A 57 1.42 -12.93 1.47
CA GLN A 57 2.31 -13.39 0.40
C GLN A 57 2.96 -12.24 -0.38
N PRO A 58 2.20 -11.27 -0.94
CA PRO A 58 2.80 -10.14 -1.64
C PRO A 58 3.61 -9.24 -0.71
N LEU A 59 3.23 -9.09 0.58
CA LEU A 59 4.04 -8.35 1.56
C LEU A 59 5.41 -9.00 1.78
N ARG A 60 5.47 -10.34 1.88
CA ARG A 60 6.75 -11.05 1.97
C ARG A 60 7.58 -10.93 0.70
N ALA A 61 6.95 -11.01 -0.47
CA ALA A 61 7.63 -10.86 -1.74
C ALA A 61 8.23 -9.46 -1.90
N ILE A 62 7.48 -8.40 -1.56
CA ILE A 62 8.01 -7.04 -1.68
C ILE A 62 9.13 -6.75 -0.66
N HIS A 63 9.11 -7.38 0.52
CA HIS A 63 10.25 -7.32 1.45
C HIS A 63 11.49 -8.02 0.89
N TYR A 64 11.33 -9.15 0.19
CA TYR A 64 12.44 -9.78 -0.55
C TYR A 64 13.00 -8.81 -1.59
N VAL A 65 12.12 -8.19 -2.40
CA VAL A 65 12.55 -7.22 -3.41
C VAL A 65 13.32 -6.06 -2.78
N LYS A 66 12.80 -5.47 -1.69
CA LYS A 66 13.45 -4.38 -0.94
C LYS A 66 14.86 -4.73 -0.45
N ALA A 67 15.07 -5.98 -0.05
CA ALA A 67 16.35 -6.43 0.51
C ALA A 67 17.41 -6.78 -0.55
N HIS A 68 16.99 -7.11 -1.77
CA HIS A 68 17.86 -7.71 -2.79
C HIS A 68 17.99 -6.89 -4.08
N TYR A 69 17.14 -5.89 -4.29
CA TYR A 69 17.12 -5.09 -5.52
C TYR A 69 17.28 -3.59 -5.21
N PRO A 70 17.73 -2.78 -6.20
CA PRO A 70 17.81 -1.34 -6.05
C PRO A 70 16.46 -0.69 -5.73
N GLU A 71 16.48 0.44 -5.03
CA GLU A 71 15.28 1.18 -4.64
C GLU A 71 14.30 1.45 -5.79
N PRO A 72 14.72 1.87 -7.01
CA PRO A 72 13.80 2.05 -8.12
C PRO A 72 13.02 0.79 -8.51
N VAL A 73 13.65 -0.39 -8.41
CA VAL A 73 13.01 -1.69 -8.70
C VAL A 73 11.99 -2.02 -7.62
N PHE A 74 12.33 -1.79 -6.35
CA PHE A 74 11.39 -1.93 -5.24
C PHE A 74 10.17 -1.01 -5.41
N LEU A 75 10.39 0.27 -5.71
CA LEU A 75 9.32 1.24 -5.90
C LEU A 75 8.41 0.87 -7.09
N ALA A 76 8.99 0.44 -8.21
CA ALA A 76 8.23 -0.04 -9.37
C ALA A 76 7.38 -1.27 -9.04
N ALA A 77 7.96 -2.27 -8.38
CA ALA A 77 7.24 -3.48 -7.97
C ALA A 77 6.12 -3.16 -6.96
N PHE A 78 6.39 -2.29 -5.98
CA PHE A 78 5.40 -1.88 -4.99
C PHE A 78 4.22 -1.13 -5.64
N HIS A 79 4.51 -0.20 -6.56
CA HIS A 79 3.47 0.50 -7.30
C HIS A 79 2.65 -0.45 -8.17
N ALA A 80 3.28 -1.38 -8.89
CA ALA A 80 2.58 -2.36 -9.69
C ALA A 80 1.66 -3.26 -8.85
N LEU A 81 2.10 -3.76 -7.68
CA LEU A 81 1.24 -4.53 -6.78
C LEU A 81 0.01 -3.73 -6.30
N LEU A 82 0.18 -2.43 -6.02
CA LEU A 82 -0.93 -1.56 -5.66
C LEU A 82 -1.92 -1.39 -6.83
N VAL A 83 -1.43 -1.22 -8.06
CA VAL A 83 -2.29 -1.12 -9.24
C VAL A 83 -3.07 -2.41 -9.45
N GLU A 84 -2.40 -3.56 -9.44
CA GLU A 84 -3.06 -4.87 -9.63
C GLU A 84 -4.12 -5.16 -8.57
N PHE A 85 -3.88 -4.72 -7.32
CA PHE A 85 -4.83 -4.90 -6.23
C PHE A 85 -6.01 -3.91 -6.30
N TRP A 86 -5.74 -2.64 -6.59
CA TRP A 86 -6.70 -1.54 -6.45
C TRP A 86 -7.32 -1.05 -7.76
N THR A 87 -7.02 -1.67 -8.90
CA THR A 87 -7.66 -1.32 -10.18
C THR A 87 -8.27 -2.56 -10.83
N PRO A 88 -9.41 -2.44 -11.54
CA PRO A 88 -10.01 -3.55 -12.25
C PRO A 88 -9.01 -4.25 -13.19
N PRO A 89 -8.96 -5.60 -13.23
CA PRO A 89 -9.95 -6.51 -12.65
C PRO A 89 -9.71 -6.89 -11.16
N ASN A 90 -8.85 -6.17 -10.43
CA ASN A 90 -8.50 -6.42 -9.02
C ASN A 90 -7.96 -7.85 -8.81
N ARG A 91 -6.77 -8.12 -9.35
CA ARG A 91 -6.17 -9.46 -9.29
C ARG A 91 -5.94 -9.89 -7.85
N LYS A 92 -6.26 -11.15 -7.55
CA LYS A 92 -6.10 -11.75 -6.23
C LYS A 92 -4.64 -12.11 -5.95
N ILE A 93 -3.78 -11.11 -5.81
CA ILE A 93 -2.33 -11.26 -5.57
C ILE A 93 -1.97 -11.93 -4.23
N ALA A 94 -2.95 -12.24 -3.38
CA ALA A 94 -2.78 -13.13 -2.23
C ALA A 94 -2.56 -14.60 -2.65
N ASP A 95 -3.05 -14.99 -3.83
CA ASP A 95 -2.80 -16.28 -4.46
C ASP A 95 -1.37 -16.34 -5.03
N ALA A 96 -0.67 -17.46 -4.81
CA ALA A 96 0.73 -17.58 -5.20
C ALA A 96 0.93 -17.64 -6.72
N ASP A 97 0.02 -18.26 -7.46
CA ASP A 97 0.11 -18.38 -8.91
C ASP A 97 -0.18 -17.03 -9.56
N VAL A 98 -1.20 -16.32 -9.06
CA VAL A 98 -1.52 -14.94 -9.50
C VAL A 98 -0.36 -13.98 -9.18
N LEU A 99 0.23 -14.08 -7.99
CA LEU A 99 1.38 -13.24 -7.61
C LEU A 99 2.59 -13.49 -8.54
N ARG A 100 2.87 -14.76 -8.87
CA ARG A 100 3.94 -15.12 -9.81
C ARG A 100 3.69 -14.54 -11.19
N GLU A 101 2.47 -14.65 -11.71
CA GLU A 101 2.08 -14.09 -13.01
C GLU A 101 2.26 -12.57 -13.02
N VAL A 102 1.72 -11.87 -12.00
CA VAL A 102 1.90 -10.43 -11.82
C VAL A 102 3.38 -10.03 -11.81
N LEU A 103 4.22 -10.71 -11.03
CA LEU A 103 5.66 -10.42 -10.97
C LEU A 103 6.35 -10.61 -12.33
N GLY A 104 5.95 -11.62 -13.10
CA GLY A 104 6.48 -11.86 -14.45
C GLY A 104 5.98 -10.86 -15.50
N GLU A 105 4.88 -10.17 -15.21
CA GLU A 105 4.28 -9.17 -16.10
C GLU A 105 4.71 -7.74 -15.79
N MET A 106 5.21 -7.49 -14.58
CA MET A 106 5.67 -6.17 -14.12
C MET A 106 6.69 -5.55 -15.08
N THR A 107 6.62 -4.24 -15.17
CA THR A 107 7.51 -3.41 -15.98
C THR A 107 8.10 -2.27 -15.18
N GLU A 108 9.14 -1.60 -15.69
CA GLU A 108 9.82 -0.49 -15.00
C GLU A 108 8.89 0.64 -14.54
N THR A 109 7.79 0.82 -15.27
CA THR A 109 6.73 1.78 -14.98
C THR A 109 5.40 1.15 -15.34
N VAL A 110 4.34 1.43 -14.60
CA VAL A 110 2.99 0.90 -14.90
C VAL A 110 2.60 1.20 -16.36
N GLY A 111 2.27 0.14 -17.12
CA GLY A 111 1.96 0.22 -18.55
C GLY A 111 3.17 0.34 -19.49
N GLY A 112 4.39 0.25 -18.96
CA GLY A 112 5.64 0.18 -19.71
C GLY A 112 5.81 -1.14 -20.46
N SER A 113 6.93 -1.32 -21.15
CA SER A 113 7.18 -2.49 -22.00
C SER A 113 8.43 -3.29 -21.62
N GLY A 114 9.38 -2.72 -20.87
CA GLY A 114 10.51 -3.49 -20.36
C GLY A 114 10.08 -4.33 -19.17
N ARG A 115 10.47 -5.61 -19.13
CA ARG A 115 10.17 -6.46 -17.96
C ARG A 115 11.00 -6.00 -16.77
N LEU A 116 10.35 -5.85 -15.63
CA LEU A 116 11.00 -5.49 -14.36
C LEU A 116 11.85 -6.64 -13.81
N PHE A 117 11.36 -7.88 -13.98
CA PHE A 117 12.03 -9.10 -13.55
C PHE A 117 12.11 -10.10 -14.70
N SER A 118 13.26 -10.75 -14.83
CA SER A 118 13.39 -11.97 -15.65
C SER A 118 12.65 -13.15 -15.00
N PRO A 119 12.31 -14.21 -15.75
CA PRO A 119 11.67 -15.41 -15.18
C PRO A 119 12.45 -16.01 -14.00
N ALA A 120 13.78 -16.04 -14.10
CA ALA A 120 14.65 -16.54 -13.02
C ALA A 120 14.64 -15.65 -11.78
N GLU A 121 14.41 -14.34 -11.93
CA GLU A 121 14.25 -13.43 -10.79
C GLU A 121 12.87 -13.60 -10.13
N VAL A 122 11.82 -13.82 -10.93
CA VAL A 122 10.50 -14.17 -10.39
C VAL A 122 10.59 -15.43 -9.54
N ASP A 123 11.28 -16.47 -10.01
CA ASP A 123 11.52 -17.69 -9.23
C ASP A 123 12.21 -17.39 -7.90
N LYS A 124 13.29 -16.58 -7.92
CA LYS A 124 14.02 -16.18 -6.70
C LYS A 124 13.14 -15.40 -5.72
N ILE A 125 12.35 -14.45 -6.21
CA ILE A 125 11.43 -13.65 -5.38
C ILE A 125 10.38 -14.56 -4.76
N MET A 126 9.78 -15.44 -5.57
CA MET A 126 8.78 -16.38 -5.08
C MET A 126 9.40 -17.30 -4.04
N ASP A 127 10.48 -18.01 -4.32
CA ASP A 127 11.06 -18.97 -3.38
C ASP A 127 11.59 -18.29 -2.10
N GLY A 128 12.19 -17.11 -2.26
CA GLY A 128 12.80 -16.36 -1.17
C GLY A 128 11.80 -15.68 -0.22
N ARG A 129 10.57 -15.40 -0.65
CA ARG A 129 9.56 -14.70 0.17
C ARG A 129 9.30 -15.38 1.52
N ALA A 130 9.41 -16.71 1.61
CA ALA A 130 9.15 -17.44 2.84
C ALA A 130 10.07 -16.99 4.00
N ALA A 131 11.30 -16.60 3.68
CA ALA A 131 12.29 -16.11 4.65
C ALA A 131 11.93 -14.73 5.25
N PHE A 132 11.01 -13.99 4.64
CA PHE A 132 10.65 -12.63 5.04
C PHE A 132 9.45 -12.55 5.99
N LYS A 133 8.96 -13.69 6.52
CA LYS A 133 7.89 -13.73 7.53
C LYS A 133 8.22 -12.83 8.73
N ASP A 134 9.40 -12.98 9.30
CA ASP A 134 9.79 -12.26 10.51
C ASP A 134 10.08 -10.79 10.23
N SER A 135 10.58 -10.47 9.03
CA SER A 135 10.76 -9.08 8.59
C SER A 135 9.42 -8.35 8.50
N VAL A 136 8.40 -8.94 7.86
CA VAL A 136 7.04 -8.36 7.79
C VAL A 136 6.45 -8.15 9.18
N LYS A 137 6.60 -9.17 10.06
CA LYS A 137 6.12 -9.06 11.45
C LYS A 137 6.82 -7.93 12.19
N LYS A 138 8.16 -7.87 12.11
CA LYS A 138 8.98 -6.86 12.80
C LYS A 138 8.60 -5.44 12.39
N GLU A 139 8.52 -5.15 11.09
CA GLU A 139 8.15 -3.81 10.59
C GLU A 139 6.72 -3.42 11.04
N THR A 140 5.81 -4.40 11.12
CA THR A 140 4.45 -4.16 11.61
C THR A 140 4.43 -3.92 13.13
N ASP A 141 5.20 -4.68 13.90
CA ASP A 141 5.35 -4.49 15.35
C ASP A 141 5.98 -3.11 15.66
N GLU A 142 6.92 -2.65 14.84
CA GLU A 142 7.51 -1.31 14.97
C GLU A 142 6.49 -0.19 14.71
N ALA A 143 5.65 -0.33 13.67
CA ALA A 143 4.56 0.61 13.43
C ALA A 143 3.58 0.64 14.61
N LEU A 144 3.25 -0.53 15.18
CA LEU A 144 2.41 -0.65 16.36
C LEU A 144 3.01 -0.02 17.60
N ALA A 145 4.29 -0.26 17.87
CA ALA A 145 5.00 0.36 18.98
C ALA A 145 5.03 1.89 18.86
N LYS A 146 4.94 2.42 17.64
CA LYS A 146 4.80 3.85 17.33
C LYS A 146 3.35 4.35 17.36
N GLY A 147 2.39 3.53 17.75
CA GLY A 147 0.98 3.92 17.93
C GLY A 147 0.11 3.79 16.69
N ALA A 148 0.56 3.08 15.64
CA ALA A 148 -0.26 2.87 14.46
C ALA A 148 -1.54 2.10 14.79
N PHE A 149 -2.67 2.62 14.30
CA PHE A 149 -4.00 2.00 14.44
C PHE A 149 -4.67 1.69 13.09
N GLY A 150 -3.94 1.90 11.99
CA GLY A 150 -4.42 1.72 10.63
C GLY A 150 -3.35 2.10 9.60
N ALA A 151 -3.71 2.05 8.32
CA ALA A 151 -2.83 2.42 7.20
C ALA A 151 -3.50 3.43 6.25
N PRO A 152 -2.71 4.29 5.57
CA PRO A 152 -1.27 4.45 5.72
C PRO A 152 -0.90 5.14 7.04
N TRP A 153 0.25 4.74 7.60
CA TRP A 153 0.88 5.35 8.77
C TRP A 153 2.27 5.83 8.39
N ILE A 154 2.50 7.13 8.51
CA ILE A 154 3.74 7.78 8.10
C ILE A 154 4.43 8.28 9.37
N TRP A 155 5.66 7.82 9.60
CA TRP A 155 6.53 8.32 10.67
C TRP A 155 7.59 9.22 10.06
N ALA A 156 7.48 10.52 10.28
CA ALA A 156 8.42 11.50 9.72
C ALA A 156 9.47 11.90 10.76
N THR A 157 10.69 12.20 10.32
CA THR A 157 11.74 12.79 11.15
C THR A 157 12.26 14.05 10.45
N ASN A 158 12.23 15.20 11.14
CA ASN A 158 12.68 16.47 10.58
C ASN A 158 14.20 16.65 10.72
N ALA A 159 14.74 17.75 10.17
CA ALA A 159 16.18 18.05 10.21
C ALA A 159 16.75 18.28 11.63
N LYS A 160 15.88 18.50 12.63
CA LYS A 160 16.25 18.66 14.05
C LYS A 160 16.31 17.32 14.79
N GLY A 161 15.95 16.22 14.12
CA GLY A 161 15.89 14.87 14.71
C GLY A 161 14.61 14.60 15.50
N GLU A 162 13.61 15.48 15.41
CA GLU A 162 12.30 15.29 16.02
C GLU A 162 11.44 14.39 15.12
N SER A 163 10.59 13.54 15.71
CA SER A 163 9.71 12.65 14.96
C SER A 163 8.26 12.69 15.44
N GLU A 164 7.32 12.63 14.50
CA GLU A 164 5.89 12.51 14.81
C GLU A 164 5.12 11.67 13.77
N PRO A 165 3.96 11.08 14.15
CA PRO A 165 3.16 10.27 13.25
C PRO A 165 2.10 11.06 12.47
N PHE A 166 1.80 10.60 11.25
CA PHE A 166 0.69 11.07 10.41
C PHE A 166 -0.11 9.87 9.89
N PHE A 167 -1.42 9.86 10.13
CA PHE A 167 -2.33 8.82 9.66
C PHE A 167 -3.19 9.34 8.50
N GLY A 168 -3.29 8.55 7.43
CA GLY A 168 -4.11 8.85 6.26
C GLY A 168 -3.34 9.43 5.07
N SER A 169 -3.96 9.39 3.89
CA SER A 169 -3.39 9.92 2.63
C SER A 169 -3.66 11.41 2.41
N ASP A 170 -4.36 12.06 3.35
CA ASP A 170 -4.82 13.44 3.29
C ASP A 170 -4.01 14.41 4.18
N ARG A 171 -2.87 13.95 4.74
CA ARG A 171 -2.04 14.72 5.69
C ARG A 171 -0.71 15.23 5.14
N PHE A 172 -0.48 15.15 3.83
CA PHE A 172 0.79 15.56 3.25
C PHE A 172 1.12 17.05 3.49
N ASN A 173 0.13 17.93 3.55
CA ASN A 173 0.31 19.33 3.96
C ASN A 173 0.94 19.45 5.37
N HIS A 174 0.46 18.65 6.33
CA HIS A 174 1.04 18.60 7.68
C HIS A 174 2.44 17.98 7.68
N VAL A 175 2.65 16.93 6.88
CA VAL A 175 3.98 16.32 6.72
C VAL A 175 4.99 17.33 6.18
N TYR A 176 4.62 18.10 5.13
CA TYR A 176 5.49 19.11 4.55
C TYR A 176 5.80 20.23 5.53
N ALA A 177 4.79 20.72 6.27
CA ALA A 177 4.98 21.71 7.32
C ALA A 177 5.95 21.22 8.40
N PHE A 178 5.80 19.98 8.87
CA PHE A 178 6.68 19.38 9.89
C PHE A 178 8.13 19.19 9.42
N LEU A 179 8.30 18.88 8.14
CA LEU A 179 9.61 18.69 7.50
C LEU A 179 10.26 20.00 7.03
N ASP A 180 9.64 21.17 7.29
CA ASP A 180 10.07 22.48 6.78
C ASP A 180 10.19 22.51 5.24
N ILE A 181 9.36 21.74 4.52
CA ILE A 181 9.29 21.72 3.06
C ILE A 181 8.33 22.82 2.58
N PRO A 182 8.77 23.79 1.77
CA PRO A 182 7.88 24.82 1.22
C PRO A 182 6.78 24.21 0.35
N PHE A 183 5.52 24.56 0.62
CA PHE A 183 4.37 24.10 -0.14
C PHE A 183 3.24 25.14 -0.17
N GLN A 184 2.31 24.97 -1.10
CA GLN A 184 1.06 25.71 -1.17
C GLN A 184 -0.07 24.70 -0.98
N ASP A 185 -0.86 24.81 0.10
CA ASP A 185 -1.93 23.85 0.42
C ASP A 185 -3.12 24.02 -0.53
N ILE A 186 -3.96 25.03 -0.26
CA ILE A 186 -5.13 25.37 -1.04
C ILE A 186 -5.09 26.88 -1.29
N THR A 187 -5.32 27.28 -2.54
CA THR A 187 -5.51 28.68 -2.90
C THR A 187 -6.87 28.85 -3.55
N VAL A 188 -7.75 29.59 -2.88
CA VAL A 188 -9.05 29.96 -3.42
C VAL A 188 -8.81 31.03 -4.47
N LEU A 189 -9.09 30.71 -5.73
CA LEU A 189 -8.96 31.65 -6.83
C LEU A 189 -10.16 32.60 -6.85
N THR A 190 -9.92 33.84 -7.27
CA THR A 190 -11.01 34.78 -7.56
C THR A 190 -11.91 34.17 -8.65
N PRO A 191 -13.24 34.30 -8.57
CA PRO A 191 -14.13 33.77 -9.59
C PRO A 191 -13.79 34.35 -10.97
N ASN A 192 -13.16 33.56 -11.83
CA ASN A 192 -13.16 33.83 -13.26
C ASN A 192 -14.47 33.29 -13.80
N LYS A 193 -15.19 34.08 -14.61
CA LYS A 193 -16.40 33.61 -15.30
C LYS A 193 -16.01 32.35 -16.11
N LEU A 194 -16.51 31.20 -15.67
CA LEU A 194 -16.49 29.96 -16.42
C LEU A 194 -17.39 30.10 -17.66
#